data_AF-A0A7C5ZFT5-F1
#
_entry.id   AF-A0A7C5ZFT5-F1
#
_cell.length_a   1.000
_cell.length_b   1.000
_cell.length_c   1.000
_cell.angle_alpha   90.00
_cell.angle_beta   90.00
_cell.angle_gamma   90.00
#
_symmetry.space_group_name_H-M   'P 1'
#
loop_
_entity.id
_entity.type
_entity.pdbx_description
1 polymer ?
#
loop_
_entity_poly.entity_id
_entity_poly.type
_entity_poly.pdbx_seq_one_letter_code
_entity_poly.pdbx_strand_id
1 'polypeptide(L)'
;MVGALVPGVTVCTPHHGSPHPDRCLKNPARHLGGLKLMDLPGLDVRAVSDLAAESQARCNECVPDHPKVTCDSISAARPWHHVPLFLLHSHKLIYDREKDNDRLVFRRQRPLA
;
A
#
# COMPACT_ATOMS: atom_id res chain seq x y z
N MET A 1 -38.13 6.78 4.74
CA MET A 1 -37.19 7.56 3.91
C MET A 1 -35.95 6.71 3.66
N VAL A 2 -35.67 6.33 2.42
CA VAL A 2 -34.40 5.67 2.05
C VAL A 2 -33.38 6.79 1.85
N GLY A 3 -32.37 6.87 2.71
CA GLY A 3 -31.27 7.83 2.52
C GLY A 3 -30.44 7.42 1.32
N ALA A 4 -30.08 8.37 0.45
CA ALA A 4 -29.22 8.10 -0.69
C ALA A 4 -27.83 7.63 -0.21
N LEU A 5 -27.32 6.57 -0.82
CA LEU A 5 -25.95 6.09 -0.61
C LEU A 5 -24.98 7.01 -1.35
N VAL A 6 -23.84 7.30 -0.74
CA VAL A 6 -22.75 8.07 -1.37
C VAL A 6 -21.66 7.09 -1.81
N PRO A 7 -21.26 7.06 -3.08
CA PRO A 7 -20.20 6.17 -3.55
C PRO A 7 -18.82 6.72 -3.21
N GLY A 8 -17.93 5.86 -2.72
CA GLY A 8 -16.50 6.09 -2.58
C GLY A 8 -15.71 5.09 -3.43
N VAL A 9 -14.70 5.57 -4.15
CA VAL A 9 -13.85 4.72 -5.01
C VAL A 9 -12.39 4.91 -4.65
N THR A 10 -11.68 3.80 -4.47
CA THR A 10 -10.23 3.79 -4.26
C THR A 10 -9.53 3.07 -5.42
N VAL A 11 -8.36 3.58 -5.82
CA VAL A 11 -7.57 3.02 -6.92
C VAL A 11 -6.18 2.74 -6.39
N CYS A 12 -5.74 1.48 -6.47
CA CYS A 12 -4.40 1.05 -6.08
C CYS A 12 -4.01 1.51 -4.66
N THR A 13 -4.97 1.52 -3.73
CA THR A 13 -4.78 2.04 -2.37
C THR A 13 -4.39 0.91 -1.41
N PRO A 14 -3.31 1.04 -0.62
CA PRO A 14 -2.84 0.00 0.29
C PRO A 14 -3.61 0.03 1.62
N HIS A 15 -4.87 -0.39 1.59
CA HIS A 15 -5.77 -0.44 2.77
C HIS A 15 -5.24 -1.28 3.95
N HIS A 16 -4.28 -2.16 3.70
CA HIS A 16 -3.63 -2.99 4.72
C HIS A 16 -2.12 -2.75 4.80
N GLY A 17 -1.67 -1.61 4.27
CA GLY A 17 -0.27 -1.27 4.11
C GLY A 17 0.39 -2.01 2.95
N SER A 18 1.70 -1.86 2.87
CA SER A 18 2.52 -2.54 1.88
C SER A 18 3.78 -3.16 2.53
N PRO A 19 4.15 -4.39 2.15
CA PRO A 19 5.38 -5.03 2.60
C PRO A 19 6.66 -4.23 2.27
N HIS A 20 6.60 -3.37 1.25
CA HIS A 20 7.75 -2.60 0.81
C HIS A 20 8.14 -1.48 1.81
N PRO A 21 7.23 -0.56 2.20
CA PRO A 21 7.42 0.34 3.35
C PRO A 21 7.86 -0.38 4.62
N ASP A 22 7.23 -1.49 4.99
CA ASP A 22 7.61 -2.25 6.20
C ASP A 22 9.07 -2.67 6.16
N ARG A 23 9.56 -3.14 5.01
CA ARG A 23 10.97 -3.51 4.83
C ARG A 23 11.88 -2.28 4.84
N CYS A 24 11.49 -1.18 4.20
CA CYS A 24 12.27 0.07 4.25
C CYS A 24 12.43 0.58 5.69
N LEU A 25 11.41 0.43 6.53
CA LEU A 25 11.42 0.85 7.93
C LEU A 25 12.16 -0.12 8.87
N LYS A 26 12.25 -1.41 8.51
CA LYS A 26 12.92 -2.44 9.31
C LYS A 26 14.39 -2.68 8.93
N ASN A 27 14.81 -2.33 7.71
CA ASN A 27 16.19 -2.59 7.27
C ASN A 27 17.21 -1.66 7.94
N PRO A 28 18.41 -2.17 8.28
CA PRO A 28 19.47 -1.42 8.99
C PRO A 28 20.07 -0.26 8.20
N ALA A 29 19.69 -0.06 6.93
CA ALA A 29 20.01 1.18 6.19
C ALA A 29 19.52 2.45 6.90
N ARG A 30 18.52 2.33 7.80
CA ARG A 30 18.16 3.37 8.77
C ARG A 30 19.34 3.83 9.64
N HIS A 31 20.17 2.90 10.12
CA HIS A 31 21.35 3.21 10.93
C HIS A 31 22.49 3.83 10.12
N LEU A 32 22.50 3.65 8.80
CA LEU A 32 23.51 4.20 7.88
C LEU A 32 23.07 5.49 7.17
N GLY A 33 21.94 6.10 7.57
CA GLY A 33 21.48 7.36 6.99
C GLY A 33 20.72 7.26 5.66
N GLY A 34 20.29 6.06 5.26
CA GLY A 34 19.53 5.85 4.01
C GLY A 34 18.21 6.63 3.93
N LEU A 35 17.56 6.90 5.07
CA LEU A 35 16.40 7.79 5.12
C LEU A 35 16.76 9.27 4.94
N LYS A 36 17.94 9.71 5.41
CA LYS A 36 18.42 11.09 5.18
C LYS A 36 18.75 11.33 3.71
N LEU A 37 19.13 10.28 2.97
CA LEU A 37 19.30 10.36 1.52
C LEU A 37 17.96 10.48 0.77
N MET A 38 16.84 10.07 1.38
CA MET A 38 15.49 10.28 0.84
C MET A 38 14.94 11.68 1.14
N ASP A 39 15.44 12.38 2.16
CA ASP A 39 15.12 13.80 2.37
C ASP A 39 15.71 14.71 1.29
N LEU A 40 16.83 14.32 0.67
CA LEU A 40 17.49 15.13 -0.38
C LEU A 40 16.58 15.45 -1.58
N PRO A 41 15.79 14.51 -2.12
CA PRO A 41 14.77 14.80 -3.13
C PRO A 41 13.46 15.37 -2.57
N GLY A 42 13.34 15.62 -1.27
CA GLY A 42 12.11 16.09 -0.63
C GLY A 42 11.04 15.02 -0.44
N LEU A 43 11.42 13.74 -0.38
CA LEU A 43 10.47 12.66 -0.09
C LEU A 43 10.10 12.68 1.38
N ASP A 44 8.81 12.88 1.70
CA ASP A 44 8.33 12.86 3.08
C ASP A 44 8.45 11.43 3.65
N VAL A 45 9.47 11.22 4.47
CA VAL A 45 9.72 9.96 5.16
C VAL A 45 8.54 9.53 6.05
N ARG A 46 7.72 10.47 6.51
CA ARG A 46 6.50 10.17 7.29
C ARG A 46 5.44 9.50 6.43
N ALA A 47 5.31 9.88 5.16
CA ALA A 47 4.39 9.23 4.24
C ALA A 47 4.73 7.74 4.06
N VAL A 48 6.01 7.37 4.11
CA VAL A 48 6.42 5.95 4.08
C VAL A 48 5.95 5.23 5.35
N SER A 49 6.02 5.88 6.51
CA SER A 49 5.54 5.33 7.78
C SER A 49 4.04 5.12 7.79
N ASP A 50 3.27 6.00 7.14
CA ASP A 50 1.82 5.88 7.04
C ASP A 50 1.39 4.66 6.20
N LEU A 51 2.22 4.24 5.24
CA LEU A 51 1.96 3.07 4.39
C LEU A 51 2.38 1.73 5.03
N ALA A 52 2.97 1.75 6.23
CA ALA A 52 3.31 0.54 6.95
C ALA A 52 2.05 -0.23 7.38
N ALA A 53 2.12 -1.56 7.42
CA ALA A 53 0.97 -2.40 7.77
C ALA A 53 0.39 -2.07 9.16
N GLU A 54 1.26 -1.81 10.13
CA GLU A 54 0.86 -1.44 11.50
C GLU A 54 0.15 -0.06 11.55
N SER A 55 0.64 0.91 10.77
CA SER A 55 0.01 2.24 10.69
C SER A 55 -1.36 2.17 10.03
N GLN A 56 -1.49 1.39 8.95
CA GLN A 56 -2.77 1.19 8.28
C GLN A 56 -3.77 0.41 9.15
N ALA A 57 -3.30 -0.58 9.92
CA ALA A 57 -4.15 -1.27 10.90
C ALA A 57 -4.74 -0.28 11.93
N ARG A 58 -3.90 0.57 12.53
CA ARG A 58 -4.36 1.63 13.44
C ARG A 58 -5.32 2.61 12.77
N CYS A 59 -5.06 2.99 11.52
CA CYS A 59 -5.93 3.88 10.77
C CYS A 59 -7.32 3.27 10.57
N ASN A 60 -7.39 2.00 10.18
CA ASN A 60 -8.66 1.28 9.98
C ASN A 60 -9.46 1.13 11.28
N GLU A 61 -8.78 1.00 12.43
CA GLU A 61 -9.44 0.98 13.74
C GLU A 61 -10.02 2.36 14.10
N CYS A 62 -9.33 3.45 13.75
CA CYS A 62 -9.77 4.81 14.05
C CYS A 62 -10.82 5.36 13.07
N VAL A 63 -10.85 4.84 11.85
CA VAL A 63 -11.71 5.31 10.75
C VAL A 63 -12.49 4.14 10.16
N PRO A 64 -13.53 3.64 10.86
CA PRO A 64 -14.34 2.55 10.36
C PRO A 64 -15.19 2.99 9.16
N ASP A 65 -15.53 2.03 8.31
CA ASP A 65 -16.42 2.27 7.16
C ASP A 65 -17.78 2.80 7.62
N HIS A 66 -18.25 3.85 6.94
CA HIS A 66 -19.54 4.43 7.25
C HIS A 66 -20.68 3.63 6.58
N PRO A 67 -21.75 3.24 7.29
CA PRO A 67 -22.77 2.30 6.77
C PRO A 67 -23.62 2.84 5.61
N LYS A 68 -23.52 4.14 5.30
CA LYS A 68 -24.21 4.79 4.16
C LYS A 68 -23.28 5.08 2.97
N VAL A 69 -22.03 4.63 3.05
CA VAL A 69 -21.04 4.81 1.98
C VAL A 69 -20.76 3.44 1.37
N THR A 70 -20.91 3.33 0.06
CA THR A 70 -20.50 2.14 -0.67
C THR A 70 -19.06 2.34 -1.13
N CYS A 71 -18.17 1.45 -0.71
CA CYS A 71 -16.75 1.53 -1.03
C CYS A 71 -16.37 0.52 -2.11
N ASP A 72 -16.01 1.02 -3.29
CA ASP A 72 -15.42 0.22 -4.36
C ASP A 72 -13.90 0.39 -4.38
N SER A 73 -13.18 -0.68 -4.70
CA SER A 73 -11.73 -0.65 -4.83
C SER A 73 -11.28 -1.33 -6.11
N ILE A 74 -10.44 -0.62 -6.86
CA ILE A 74 -9.86 -1.10 -8.12
C ILE A 74 -8.35 -1.23 -7.90
N SER A 75 -7.80 -2.37 -8.30
CA SER A 75 -6.37 -2.65 -8.25
C SER A 75 -5.90 -3.20 -9.59
N ALA A 76 -4.60 -3.11 -9.85
CA ALA A 76 -3.97 -3.62 -11.05
C ALA A 76 -2.88 -4.62 -10.69
N ALA A 77 -2.59 -5.54 -11.61
CA ALA A 77 -1.40 -6.37 -11.56
C ALA A 77 -0.81 -6.45 -12.97
N ARG A 78 0.50 -6.49 -13.08
CA ARG A 78 1.20 -6.69 -14.35
C ARG A 78 2.22 -7.80 -14.23
N PRO A 79 2.49 -8.56 -15.30
CA PRO A 79 3.54 -9.57 -15.28
C PRO A 79 4.92 -8.91 -15.09
N TRP A 80 5.84 -9.66 -14.50
CA TRP A 80 7.15 -9.14 -14.06
C TRP A 80 7.98 -8.49 -15.18
N HIS A 81 7.86 -8.97 -16.42
CA HIS A 81 8.59 -8.44 -17.58
C HIS A 81 8.09 -7.07 -18.06
N HIS A 82 6.95 -6.58 -17.53
CA HIS A 82 6.42 -5.24 -17.77
C HIS A 82 6.66 -4.29 -16.58
N VAL A 83 7.50 -4.67 -15.61
CA VAL A 83 7.84 -3.84 -14.46
C VAL A 83 9.05 -2.97 -14.79
N PRO A 84 8.94 -1.63 -14.68
CA PRO A 84 10.10 -0.75 -14.81
C PRO A 84 11.21 -1.16 -13.85
N LEU A 85 12.47 -1.12 -14.29
CA LEU A 85 13.61 -1.64 -13.51
C LEU A 85 13.70 -1.05 -12.10
N PHE A 86 13.41 0.24 -11.93
CA PHE A 86 13.44 0.91 -10.62
C PHE A 86 12.35 0.43 -9.64
N LEU A 87 11.30 -0.24 -10.13
CA LEU A 87 10.24 -0.86 -9.32
C LEU A 87 10.42 -2.38 -9.19
N LEU A 88 11.43 -2.97 -9.82
CA LEU A 88 11.61 -4.41 -9.82
C LEU A 88 11.87 -4.95 -8.40
N HIS A 89 12.57 -4.17 -7.58
CA HIS A 89 12.85 -4.53 -6.19
C HIS A 89 11.58 -4.63 -5.35
N SER A 90 10.74 -3.58 -5.37
CA SER A 90 9.48 -3.55 -4.62
C SER A 90 8.52 -4.61 -5.14
N HIS A 91 8.40 -4.76 -6.45
CA HIS A 91 7.58 -5.80 -7.07
C HIS A 91 7.98 -7.20 -6.61
N LYS A 92 9.26 -7.56 -6.68
CA LYS A 92 9.75 -8.89 -6.28
C LYS A 92 9.48 -9.15 -4.80
N LEU A 93 9.81 -8.18 -3.94
CA LEU A 93 9.60 -8.25 -2.50
C LEU A 93 8.13 -8.53 -2.16
N ILE A 94 7.21 -7.81 -2.79
CA ILE A 94 5.78 -7.98 -2.59
C ILE A 94 5.32 -9.31 -3.18
N TYR A 95 5.75 -9.66 -4.39
CA TYR A 95 5.36 -10.89 -5.08
C TYR A 95 5.73 -12.16 -4.30
N ASP A 96 6.92 -12.19 -3.70
CA ASP A 96 7.38 -13.33 -2.92
C ASP A 96 6.46 -13.61 -1.72
N ARG A 97 5.83 -12.56 -1.14
CA ARG A 97 4.96 -12.65 0.04
C ARG A 97 3.48 -12.75 -0.28
N GLU A 98 2.98 -11.83 -1.10
CA GLU A 98 1.55 -11.58 -1.33
C GLU A 98 1.09 -11.93 -2.75
N LYS A 99 2.02 -12.32 -3.64
CA LYS A 99 1.77 -12.62 -5.06
C LYS A 99 1.44 -11.36 -5.89
N ASP A 100 0.35 -11.38 -6.66
CA ASP A 100 0.03 -10.34 -7.63
C ASP A 100 0.02 -8.94 -7.01
N ASN A 101 0.67 -7.98 -7.67
CA ASN A 101 0.81 -6.61 -7.17
C ASN A 101 0.97 -5.59 -8.30
N ASP A 102 0.69 -4.32 -8.00
CA ASP A 102 0.89 -3.18 -8.91
C ASP A 102 2.30 -2.59 -8.82
N ARG A 103 3.24 -3.32 -8.20
CA ARG A 103 4.63 -2.98 -7.87
C ARG A 103 4.83 -2.26 -6.53
N LEU A 104 3.76 -1.72 -5.92
CA LEU A 104 3.82 -1.06 -4.62
C LEU A 104 2.75 -1.56 -3.65
N VAL A 105 1.62 -2.03 -4.16
CA VAL A 105 0.45 -2.52 -3.41
C VAL A 105 0.09 -3.90 -3.94
N PHE A 106 -0.12 -4.84 -3.02
CA PHE A 106 -0.55 -6.19 -3.39
C PHE A 106 -2.05 -6.25 -3.62
N ARG A 107 -2.48 -7.16 -4.49
CA ARG A 107 -3.88 -7.41 -4.76
C ARG A 107 -4.37 -8.48 -3.80
N ARG A 108 -5.22 -8.11 -2.84
CA ARG A 108 -5.94 -9.10 -2.03
C ARG A 108 -7.10 -9.66 -2.85
N GLN A 109 -7.04 -10.94 -3.18
CA GLN A 109 -8.18 -11.62 -3.81
C GLN A 109 -9.27 -11.81 -2.75
N ARG A 110 -10.49 -11.31 -3.00
CA ARG A 110 -11.64 -11.79 -2.24
C ARG A 110 -11.81 -13.27 -2.57
N PRO A 111 -11.99 -14.16 -1.57
CA PRO A 111 -12.45 -15.51 -1.86
C PRO A 111 -13.76 -15.39 -2.62
N LEU A 112 -13.85 -16.07 -3.77
CA LEU A 112 -15.12 -16.24 -4.47
C LEU A 112 -16.00 -17.08 -3.54
N ALA A 113 -17.10 -16.47 -3.06
CA ALA A 113 -18.10 -17.13 -2.24
C ALA A 113 -18.96 -18.08 -3.10
#